data_AF-A0A6H5LA23-F1
#
_entry.id   AF-A0A6H5LA23-F1
#
_cell.length_a   1.000
_cell.length_b   1.000
_cell.length_c   1.000
_cell.angle_alpha   90.00
_cell.angle_beta   90.00
_cell.angle_gamma   90.00
#
_symmetry.space_group_name_H-M   'P 1'
#
loop_
_entity.id
_entity.type
_entity.pdbx_description
1 polymer ?
#
loop_
_entity_poly.entity_id
_entity_poly.type
_entity_poly.pdbx_seq_one_letter_code
_entity_poly.pdbx_strand_id
1 'polypeptide(L)'
;MSPALVHTDTWNIFSVRRSPASLFVLVLVLRLSQLSDVETRIVSLTVTEKGYCQDVNGDLDRTNALVKSDLDGDLAKPSSAIGMIVAALRQRKNNGTPSFTVLSCDNLPENGDKNLLRASLALIKHVVLQMAGYVSPELREWVEANTTFPNTMVDRITPMTEAEHIELVARDYMVNDAWPVIAEDFSQWVIEDNFCNGMPAWDKVWNVVHLLCVAFSPAYPTASPSKLTVDWLRSDRSIDRSIDQVGGLVVKDVKPYEFMKLRLLNGGHSCLSYISVLCGYSYVDDAMADPQISGFISALFQEIAPTLLPVPGVDTKTYQAKLVERFGNPYIKDKLTRLAEDGSKKMPNTLKEAVIELREKGLSTKVIAMANAAWIRYMTGKGPIWGDVIQGIKDPLAAELQDLAEEAINGVDTGAEPKPEKYIELVFGQEIVELEGFMEEIKDCLKSIVNKGAPVTLEEVMASVTAA
;
A
#
# COMPACT_ATOMS: atom_id res chain seq x y z
N MET A 1 15.12 32.18 22.30
CA MET A 1 15.09 32.03 20.82
C MET A 1 14.30 30.77 20.54
N SER A 2 13.14 30.91 19.92
CA SER A 2 12.15 29.84 19.71
C SER A 2 12.65 28.85 18.65
N PRO A 3 12.46 27.52 18.81
CA PRO A 3 12.72 26.57 17.74
C PRO A 3 11.64 26.70 16.66
N ALA A 4 12.08 26.75 15.41
CA ALA A 4 11.22 26.85 14.23
C ALA A 4 10.54 25.51 13.95
N LEU A 5 9.22 25.54 13.85
CA LEU A 5 8.34 24.45 13.40
C LEU A 5 8.71 24.02 11.98
N VAL A 6 9.01 22.74 11.80
CA VAL A 6 9.15 22.11 10.47
C VAL A 6 7.78 21.54 10.11
N HIS A 7 7.08 22.19 9.17
CA HIS A 7 5.88 21.64 8.53
C HIS A 7 6.32 20.81 7.31
N THR A 8 6.00 19.52 7.31
CA THR A 8 6.27 18.57 6.21
C THR A 8 4.95 18.10 5.60
N ASP A 9 4.64 18.52 4.38
CA ASP A 9 3.61 17.90 3.52
C ASP A 9 3.98 18.15 2.04
N THR A 10 4.36 17.12 1.28
CA THR A 10 4.76 17.24 -0.14
C THR A 10 4.32 16.02 -0.97
N TRP A 11 3.64 16.24 -2.10
CA TRP A 11 3.03 15.22 -2.98
C TRP A 11 3.24 15.56 -4.48
N ASN A 12 3.47 14.60 -5.41
CA ASN A 12 3.60 14.86 -6.88
C ASN A 12 2.93 13.81 -7.82
N ILE A 13 2.58 14.23 -9.04
CA ILE A 13 1.82 13.55 -10.12
C ILE A 13 2.60 13.61 -11.47
N PHE A 14 2.35 12.72 -12.44
CA PHE A 14 3.08 12.64 -13.72
C PHE A 14 2.19 12.78 -14.98
N SER A 15 2.81 13.16 -16.12
CA SER A 15 2.20 13.16 -17.47
C SER A 15 3.12 12.46 -18.49
N VAL A 16 2.57 11.58 -19.33
CA VAL A 16 3.33 10.81 -20.32
C VAL A 16 3.27 11.48 -21.70
N ARG A 17 4.43 11.83 -22.28
CA ARG A 17 4.57 12.25 -23.69
C ARG A 17 5.39 11.23 -24.50
N ARG A 18 5.13 11.16 -25.81
CA ARG A 18 5.78 10.25 -26.78
C ARG A 18 7.31 10.18 -26.61
N SER A 19 7.84 8.98 -26.39
CA SER A 19 9.19 8.57 -26.81
C SER A 19 9.15 7.10 -27.26
N PRO A 20 9.75 6.74 -28.41
CA PRO A 20 9.92 5.35 -28.78
C PRO A 20 11.05 4.74 -27.93
N ALA A 21 10.68 3.82 -27.03
CA ALA A 21 11.59 2.96 -26.28
C ALA A 21 12.72 3.68 -25.52
N SER A 22 12.40 4.37 -24.42
CA SER A 22 13.27 4.64 -23.26
C SER A 22 12.48 5.48 -22.26
N LEU A 23 12.22 4.96 -21.05
CA LEU A 23 11.62 5.73 -19.96
C LEU A 23 12.77 6.36 -19.15
N PHE A 24 12.94 7.67 -19.25
CA PHE A 24 13.86 8.46 -18.43
C PHE A 24 13.16 8.85 -17.12
N VAL A 25 13.86 8.74 -15.98
CA VAL A 25 13.44 9.33 -14.71
C VAL A 25 13.63 10.85 -14.82
N LEU A 26 12.53 11.59 -14.90
CA LEU A 26 12.53 13.05 -14.97
C LEU A 26 11.69 13.59 -13.81
N VAL A 27 12.34 14.23 -12.84
CA VAL A 27 11.67 15.03 -11.80
C VAL A 27 11.08 16.27 -12.49
N LEU A 28 9.81 16.21 -12.86
CA LEU A 28 9.09 17.33 -13.45
C LEU A 28 8.36 18.10 -12.35
N VAL A 29 8.78 19.35 -12.13
CA VAL A 29 7.93 20.35 -11.51
C VAL A 29 6.67 20.48 -12.37
N LEU A 30 5.53 20.00 -11.86
CA LEU A 30 4.27 20.01 -12.57
C LEU A 30 3.87 21.43 -12.95
N ARG A 31 3.54 21.62 -14.23
CA ARG A 31 2.96 22.87 -14.71
C ARG A 31 1.57 22.57 -15.23
N LEU A 32 0.60 23.39 -14.82
CA LEU A 32 -0.78 23.33 -15.33
C LEU A 32 -0.80 23.26 -16.87
N SER A 33 0.08 24.02 -17.53
CA SER A 33 0.23 24.01 -18.99
C SER A 33 0.59 22.65 -19.59
N GLN A 34 1.31 21.79 -18.87
CA GLN A 34 1.65 20.44 -19.34
C GLN A 34 0.45 19.51 -19.26
N LEU A 35 -0.34 19.58 -18.18
CA LEU A 35 -1.55 18.76 -18.01
C LEU A 35 -2.63 19.17 -19.03
N SER A 36 -2.71 20.47 -19.34
CA SER A 36 -3.68 21.00 -20.31
C SER A 36 -3.27 20.85 -21.77
N ASP A 37 -2.04 20.41 -22.06
CA ASP A 37 -1.55 20.19 -23.43
C ASP A 37 -2.26 19.00 -24.09
N VAL A 38 -2.67 19.15 -25.36
CA VAL A 38 -3.39 18.12 -26.12
C VAL A 38 -2.65 16.78 -26.18
N GLU A 39 -1.31 16.79 -26.15
CA GLU A 39 -0.48 15.58 -26.15
C GLU A 39 -0.57 14.78 -24.85
N THR A 40 -0.97 15.42 -23.75
CA THR A 40 -1.22 14.75 -22.47
C THR A 40 -2.56 14.04 -22.54
N ARG A 41 -2.49 12.70 -22.60
CA ARG A 41 -3.65 11.80 -22.72
C ARG A 41 -3.94 11.00 -21.45
N ILE A 42 -2.95 10.87 -20.57
CA ILE A 42 -3.03 10.20 -19.28
C ILE A 42 -2.28 11.04 -18.23
N VAL A 43 -2.89 11.21 -17.06
CA VAL A 43 -2.29 11.77 -15.85
C VAL A 43 -2.32 10.69 -14.77
N SER A 44 -1.14 10.24 -14.32
CA SER A 44 -1.01 9.15 -13.35
C SER A 44 -0.54 9.62 -11.97
N LEU A 45 -1.00 8.95 -10.90
CA LEU A 45 -0.75 9.35 -9.51
C LEU A 45 -0.06 8.25 -8.69
N THR A 46 0.96 8.65 -7.91
CA THR A 46 1.50 7.91 -6.75
C THR A 46 1.73 8.92 -5.61
N VAL A 47 0.65 9.48 -5.10
CA VAL A 47 0.63 10.56 -4.11
C VAL A 47 0.36 10.06 -2.69
N THR A 48 0.33 8.74 -2.48
CA THR A 48 -0.15 8.06 -1.26
C THR A 48 -1.61 8.40 -0.93
N GLU A 49 -2.17 7.68 0.02
CA GLU A 49 -3.54 7.85 0.52
C GLU A 49 -3.85 9.30 0.93
N LYS A 50 -2.87 9.97 1.56
CA LYS A 50 -3.04 11.36 2.06
C LYS A 50 -3.11 12.38 0.92
N GLY A 51 -2.50 12.09 -0.22
CA GLY A 51 -2.47 13.00 -1.38
C GLY A 51 -3.84 13.21 -2.05
N TYR A 52 -4.82 12.36 -1.74
CA TYR A 52 -6.20 12.48 -2.22
C TYR A 52 -7.07 13.41 -1.35
N CYS A 53 -6.53 13.91 -0.23
CA CYS A 53 -7.16 14.89 0.66
C CYS A 53 -8.57 14.49 1.12
N GLN A 54 -8.73 13.28 1.65
CA GLN A 54 -10.02 12.78 2.12
C GLN A 54 -10.30 13.08 3.59
N ASP A 55 -11.58 13.19 3.90
CA ASP A 55 -12.09 13.11 5.26
C ASP A 55 -12.35 11.65 5.68
N VAL A 56 -12.87 11.49 6.89
CA VAL A 56 -13.20 10.18 7.46
C VAL A 56 -14.30 9.41 6.71
N ASN A 57 -15.10 10.10 5.89
CA ASN A 57 -16.16 9.52 5.08
C ASN A 57 -15.68 9.17 3.66
N GLY A 58 -14.41 9.46 3.34
CA GLY A 58 -13.86 9.32 1.99
C GLY A 58 -14.29 10.43 1.04
N ASP A 59 -14.92 11.50 1.54
CA ASP A 59 -15.21 12.71 0.77
C ASP A 59 -13.98 13.60 0.69
N LEU A 60 -13.91 14.47 -0.32
CA LEU A 60 -12.86 15.49 -0.41
C LEU A 60 -12.97 16.45 0.79
N ASP A 61 -11.96 16.43 1.66
CA ASP A 61 -11.90 17.24 2.87
C ASP A 61 -11.71 18.73 2.52
N ARG A 62 -12.78 19.49 2.64
CA ARG A 62 -12.78 20.95 2.40
C ARG A 62 -12.05 21.74 3.48
N THR A 63 -11.77 21.13 4.63
CA THR A 63 -11.02 21.76 5.72
C THR A 63 -9.51 21.58 5.54
N ASN A 64 -9.09 20.63 4.71
CA ASN A 64 -7.69 20.46 4.32
C ASN A 64 -7.13 21.76 3.72
N ALA A 65 -5.96 22.19 4.19
CA ALA A 65 -5.36 23.46 3.80
C ALA A 65 -5.12 23.58 2.28
N LEU A 66 -4.76 22.47 1.61
CA LEU A 66 -4.53 22.45 0.16
C LEU A 66 -5.85 22.62 -0.60
N VAL A 67 -6.88 21.85 -0.23
CA VAL A 67 -8.20 21.91 -0.87
C VAL A 67 -8.85 23.29 -0.64
N LYS A 68 -8.75 23.81 0.57
CA LYS A 68 -9.24 25.15 0.90
C LYS A 68 -8.55 26.22 0.05
N SER A 69 -7.21 26.19 -0.04
CA SER A 69 -6.45 27.12 -0.87
C SER A 69 -6.87 27.05 -2.35
N ASP A 70 -7.16 25.85 -2.85
CA ASP A 70 -7.58 25.62 -4.23
C ASP A 70 -8.95 26.20 -4.52
N LEU A 71 -9.91 26.01 -3.61
CA LEU A 71 -11.27 26.54 -3.73
C LEU A 71 -11.29 28.07 -3.56
N ASP A 72 -10.61 28.60 -2.54
CA ASP A 72 -10.54 30.04 -2.28
C ASP A 72 -9.86 30.80 -3.44
N GLY A 73 -8.88 30.15 -4.09
CA GLY A 73 -8.18 30.68 -5.25
C GLY A 73 -8.87 30.43 -6.59
N ASP A 74 -10.09 29.85 -6.61
CA ASP A 74 -10.81 29.41 -7.82
C ASP A 74 -9.89 28.66 -8.80
N LEU A 75 -9.05 27.76 -8.28
CA LEU A 75 -8.06 27.00 -9.06
C LEU A 75 -7.14 27.85 -9.95
N ALA A 76 -6.89 29.13 -9.62
CA ALA A 76 -5.96 29.98 -10.35
C ALA A 76 -4.49 29.55 -10.13
N LYS A 77 -4.19 29.05 -8.92
CA LYS A 77 -2.90 28.48 -8.52
C LYS A 77 -3.13 27.24 -7.65
N PRO A 78 -3.56 26.12 -8.26
CA PRO A 78 -3.84 24.89 -7.52
C PRO A 78 -2.58 24.37 -6.81
N SER A 79 -2.80 23.88 -5.60
CA SER A 79 -1.81 23.41 -4.62
C SER A 79 -2.00 21.93 -4.32
N SER A 80 -3.25 21.41 -4.37
CA SER A 80 -3.49 19.97 -4.25
C SER A 80 -3.36 19.25 -5.59
N ALA A 81 -3.06 17.95 -5.51
CA ALA A 81 -3.13 17.00 -6.61
C ALA A 81 -4.47 17.07 -7.37
N ILE A 82 -5.57 17.03 -6.62
CA ILE A 82 -6.93 17.04 -7.16
C ILE A 82 -7.25 18.39 -7.81
N GLY A 83 -6.85 19.51 -7.17
CA GLY A 83 -7.01 20.85 -7.74
C GLY A 83 -6.21 21.03 -9.03
N MET A 84 -4.99 20.50 -9.11
CA MET A 84 -4.20 20.53 -10.34
C MET A 84 -4.90 19.79 -11.49
N ILE A 85 -5.45 18.61 -11.22
CA ILE A 85 -6.22 17.82 -12.21
C ILE A 85 -7.45 18.61 -12.67
N VAL A 86 -8.27 19.09 -11.74
CA VAL A 86 -9.51 19.80 -12.08
C VAL A 86 -9.24 21.13 -12.79
N ALA A 87 -8.19 21.86 -12.40
CA ALA A 87 -7.76 23.07 -13.10
C ALA A 87 -7.39 22.76 -14.56
N ALA A 88 -6.66 21.68 -14.78
CA ALA A 88 -6.25 21.27 -16.11
C ALA A 88 -7.45 20.84 -16.97
N LEU A 89 -8.36 20.05 -16.40
CA LEU A 89 -9.62 19.63 -17.05
C LEU A 89 -10.49 20.84 -17.42
N ARG A 90 -10.59 21.84 -16.52
CA ARG A 90 -11.30 23.10 -16.79
C ARG A 90 -10.69 23.85 -17.97
N GLN A 91 -9.37 23.97 -18.02
CA GLN A 91 -8.68 24.62 -19.14
C GLN A 91 -8.89 23.86 -20.46
N ARG A 92 -8.86 22.52 -20.44
CA ARG A 92 -9.13 21.69 -21.62
C ARG A 92 -10.56 21.85 -22.12
N LYS A 93 -11.55 21.80 -21.21
CA LYS A 93 -12.96 22.08 -21.51
C LYS A 93 -13.13 23.44 -22.19
N ASN A 94 -12.58 24.49 -21.61
CA ASN A 94 -12.72 25.86 -22.12
C ASN A 94 -12.04 26.04 -23.49
N ASN A 95 -10.96 25.29 -23.76
CA ASN A 95 -10.22 25.35 -25.01
C ASN A 95 -10.69 24.32 -26.06
N GLY A 96 -11.75 23.55 -25.78
CA GLY A 96 -12.21 22.48 -26.68
C GLY A 96 -11.21 21.33 -26.87
N THR A 97 -10.28 21.16 -25.94
CA THR A 97 -9.31 20.05 -25.95
C THR A 97 -9.95 18.80 -25.33
N PRO A 98 -9.83 17.60 -25.94
CA PRO A 98 -10.36 16.36 -25.36
C PRO A 98 -9.84 16.12 -23.95
N SER A 99 -10.57 15.40 -23.09
CA SER A 99 -10.08 15.07 -21.74
C SER A 99 -8.83 14.15 -21.76
N PHE A 100 -8.26 13.88 -20.59
CA PHE A 100 -7.26 12.85 -20.37
C PHE A 100 -7.79 11.82 -19.37
N THR A 101 -7.24 10.60 -19.38
CA THR A 101 -7.51 9.60 -18.35
C THR A 101 -6.77 9.95 -17.06
N VAL A 102 -7.41 9.76 -15.91
CA VAL A 102 -6.78 9.90 -14.58
C VAL A 102 -6.52 8.49 -14.03
N LEU A 103 -5.24 8.12 -13.89
CA LEU A 103 -4.81 6.74 -13.58
C LEU A 103 -4.12 6.69 -12.21
N SER A 104 -4.84 6.24 -11.18
CA SER A 104 -4.24 6.00 -9.87
C SER A 104 -3.31 4.79 -9.93
N CYS A 105 -2.12 4.91 -9.33
CA CYS A 105 -1.14 3.83 -9.11
C CYS A 105 -0.76 3.74 -7.62
N ASP A 106 -1.56 4.32 -6.73
CA ASP A 106 -1.42 4.17 -5.28
C ASP A 106 -2.16 2.92 -4.79
N ASN A 107 -1.65 2.34 -3.69
CA ASN A 107 -2.34 1.30 -2.94
C ASN A 107 -3.38 1.93 -2.01
N LEU A 108 -4.57 2.23 -2.53
CA LEU A 108 -5.61 2.89 -1.75
C LEU A 108 -6.37 1.87 -0.88
N PRO A 109 -6.52 2.13 0.43
CA PRO A 109 -7.35 1.32 1.30
C PRO A 109 -8.85 1.53 1.04
N GLU A 110 -9.64 0.49 1.25
CA GLU A 110 -11.10 0.59 1.38
C GLU A 110 -11.44 1.15 2.77
N ASN A 111 -11.82 2.43 2.86
CA ASN A 111 -12.30 2.99 4.12
C ASN A 111 -13.79 2.61 4.33
N GLY A 112 -14.03 1.51 5.05
CA GLY A 112 -14.97 1.49 6.16
C GLY A 112 -16.49 1.67 5.94
N ASP A 113 -17.07 1.43 4.76
CA ASP A 113 -18.54 1.29 4.63
C ASP A 113 -18.94 -0.12 4.16
N LYS A 114 -19.65 -0.85 5.03
CA LYS A 114 -20.05 -2.27 4.94
C LYS A 114 -20.86 -2.63 3.69
N ASN A 115 -21.41 -1.64 2.98
CA ASN A 115 -22.23 -1.85 1.77
C ASN A 115 -21.51 -1.53 0.46
N LEU A 116 -20.24 -1.15 0.56
CA LEU A 116 -19.47 -0.65 -0.56
C LEU A 116 -18.08 -1.28 -0.49
N LEU A 117 -17.95 -2.47 -1.09
CA LEU A 117 -16.75 -2.86 -1.84
C LEU A 117 -16.53 -1.81 -2.95
N ARG A 118 -16.24 -0.58 -2.55
CA ARG A 118 -15.74 0.48 -3.41
C ARG A 118 -14.27 0.15 -3.58
N ALA A 119 -14.02 -0.70 -4.57
CA ALA A 119 -12.71 -0.77 -5.20
C ALA A 119 -12.14 0.65 -5.35
N SER A 120 -10.81 0.78 -5.36
CA SER A 120 -10.06 2.02 -5.54
C SER A 120 -10.63 2.98 -6.62
N LEU A 121 -11.40 2.48 -7.60
CA LEU A 121 -12.31 3.19 -8.53
C LEU A 121 -13.07 4.37 -7.97
N ALA A 122 -13.80 4.15 -6.87
CA ALA A 122 -14.76 5.15 -6.42
C ALA A 122 -14.02 6.39 -5.98
N LEU A 123 -12.81 6.22 -5.46
CA LEU A 123 -12.15 7.24 -4.68
C LEU A 123 -11.65 8.41 -5.53
N ILE A 124 -10.74 8.16 -6.47
CA ILE A 124 -10.19 9.21 -7.34
C ILE A 124 -11.29 9.89 -8.17
N LYS A 125 -12.23 9.09 -8.71
CA LYS A 125 -13.36 9.62 -9.47
C LYS A 125 -14.23 10.51 -8.58
N HIS A 126 -14.57 10.05 -7.38
CA HIS A 126 -15.41 10.77 -6.43
C HIS A 126 -14.81 12.12 -6.02
N VAL A 127 -13.55 12.14 -5.57
CA VAL A 127 -12.91 13.38 -5.11
C VAL A 127 -12.68 14.37 -6.26
N VAL A 128 -12.37 13.89 -7.47
CA VAL A 128 -12.25 14.75 -8.67
C VAL A 128 -13.61 15.34 -9.07
N LEU A 129 -14.70 14.54 -9.04
CA LEU A 129 -16.05 15.04 -9.32
C LEU A 129 -16.59 15.98 -8.24
N GLN A 130 -16.20 15.79 -6.97
CA GLN A 130 -16.51 16.72 -5.89
C GLN A 130 -15.81 18.06 -6.08
N MET A 131 -14.48 18.04 -6.29
CA MET A 131 -13.72 19.26 -6.57
C MET A 131 -14.27 20.00 -7.80
N ALA A 132 -14.55 19.28 -8.89
CA ALA A 132 -15.16 19.86 -10.09
C ALA A 132 -16.53 20.49 -9.78
N GLY A 133 -17.36 19.83 -8.97
CA GLY A 133 -18.67 20.34 -8.57
C GLY A 133 -18.62 21.57 -7.66
N TYR A 134 -17.62 21.65 -6.78
CA TYR A 134 -17.39 22.84 -5.96
C TYR A 134 -16.95 24.05 -6.79
N VAL A 135 -16.29 23.82 -7.93
CA VAL A 135 -15.92 24.86 -8.88
C VAL A 135 -17.12 25.28 -9.74
N SER A 136 -17.76 24.33 -10.43
CA SER A 136 -19.02 24.59 -11.15
C SER A 136 -19.78 23.30 -11.50
N PRO A 137 -21.13 23.30 -11.49
CA PRO A 137 -21.93 22.16 -11.93
C PRO A 137 -21.61 21.70 -13.37
N GLU A 138 -21.40 22.65 -14.28
CA GLU A 138 -21.12 22.36 -15.70
C GLU A 138 -19.74 21.73 -15.89
N LEU A 139 -18.77 22.05 -15.03
CA LEU A 139 -17.47 21.39 -15.05
C LEU A 139 -17.59 19.95 -14.57
N ARG A 140 -18.33 19.70 -13.47
CA ARG A 140 -18.58 18.34 -12.97
C ARG A 140 -19.21 17.46 -14.04
N GLU A 141 -20.30 17.91 -14.66
CA GLU A 141 -21.00 17.16 -15.71
C GLU A 141 -20.08 16.85 -16.89
N TRP A 142 -19.27 17.83 -17.31
CA TRP A 142 -18.30 17.61 -18.38
C TRP A 142 -17.22 16.61 -17.99
N VAL A 143 -16.67 16.70 -16.78
CA VAL A 143 -15.65 15.76 -16.29
C VAL A 143 -16.23 14.35 -16.24
N GLU A 144 -17.43 14.19 -15.68
CA GLU A 144 -18.12 12.90 -15.57
C GLU A 144 -18.38 12.25 -16.93
N ALA A 145 -18.73 13.04 -17.95
CA ALA A 145 -19.01 12.53 -19.29
C ALA A 145 -17.75 12.25 -20.14
N ASN A 146 -16.62 12.93 -19.88
CA ASN A 146 -15.46 12.93 -20.77
C ASN A 146 -14.19 12.29 -20.17
N THR A 147 -14.15 12.07 -18.85
CA THR A 147 -12.94 11.64 -18.13
C THR A 147 -13.13 10.21 -17.61
N THR A 148 -12.10 9.39 -17.77
CA THR A 148 -12.08 7.99 -17.29
C THR A 148 -11.11 7.84 -16.13
N PHE A 149 -11.42 6.89 -15.26
CA PHE A 149 -10.73 6.62 -14.00
C PHE A 149 -10.51 5.10 -13.83
N PRO A 150 -9.68 4.47 -14.69
CA PRO A 150 -9.43 3.04 -14.64
C PRO A 150 -8.78 2.63 -13.31
N ASN A 151 -9.15 1.45 -12.81
CA ASN A 151 -8.44 0.81 -11.72
C ASN A 151 -7.04 0.38 -12.10
N THR A 152 -6.19 0.29 -11.07
CA THR A 152 -4.99 -0.52 -11.15
C THR A 152 -4.80 -1.37 -9.89
N MET A 153 -4.12 -2.51 -10.07
CA MET A 153 -3.40 -3.17 -9.01
C MET A 153 -1.92 -3.06 -9.35
N VAL A 154 -1.15 -2.44 -8.47
CA VAL A 154 0.30 -2.30 -8.59
C VAL A 154 0.99 -3.15 -7.53
N ASP A 155 2.02 -3.88 -7.95
CA ASP A 155 2.80 -4.69 -7.03
C ASP A 155 4.28 -4.71 -7.44
N ARG A 156 5.09 -4.11 -6.58
CA ARG A 156 6.55 -4.19 -6.59
C ARG A 156 7.10 -3.69 -5.27
N ILE A 157 7.72 -4.56 -4.49
CA ILE A 157 8.38 -4.18 -3.24
C ILE A 157 9.55 -3.27 -3.58
N THR A 158 9.44 -2.02 -3.11
CA THR A 158 10.37 -0.94 -3.39
C THR A 158 10.69 -0.23 -2.07
N PRO A 159 11.75 -0.61 -1.35
CA PRO A 159 12.13 0.02 -0.10
C PRO A 159 12.54 1.48 -0.31
N MET A 160 12.58 2.24 0.79
CA MET A 160 13.11 3.60 0.76
C MET A 160 14.61 3.57 0.47
N THR A 161 15.09 4.47 -0.39
CA THR A 161 16.54 4.64 -0.62
C THR A 161 17.21 5.15 0.66
N GLU A 162 18.09 4.35 1.25
CA GLU A 162 18.94 4.72 2.38
C GLU A 162 20.39 4.94 1.89
N ALA A 163 21.26 5.48 2.75
CA ALA A 163 22.67 5.71 2.40
C ALA A 163 23.39 4.42 1.96
N GLU A 164 23.05 3.30 2.60
CA GLU A 164 23.60 1.98 2.28
C GLU A 164 23.24 1.54 0.84
N HIS A 165 22.04 1.88 0.35
CA HIS A 165 21.64 1.60 -1.04
C HIS A 165 22.45 2.43 -2.04
N ILE A 166 22.73 3.70 -1.73
CA ILE A 166 23.57 4.58 -2.55
C ILE A 166 25.00 4.03 -2.62
N GLU A 167 25.57 3.64 -1.48
CA GLU A 167 26.91 3.07 -1.39
C GLU A 167 27.01 1.73 -2.12
N LEU A 168 26.00 0.87 -2.00
CA LEU A 168 25.92 -0.40 -2.73
C LEU A 168 25.99 -0.18 -4.24
N VAL A 169 25.17 0.73 -4.78
CA VAL A 169 25.14 1.00 -6.23
C VAL A 169 26.48 1.57 -6.72
N ALA A 170 27.08 2.48 -5.95
CA ALA A 170 28.40 3.03 -6.27
C ALA A 170 29.51 1.96 -6.23
N ARG A 171 29.48 1.05 -5.26
CA ARG A 171 30.49 0.00 -5.07
C ARG A 171 30.38 -1.13 -6.09
N ASP A 172 29.18 -1.68 -6.27
CA ASP A 172 28.98 -2.95 -7.00
C ASP A 172 28.78 -2.72 -8.50
N TYR A 173 28.19 -1.57 -8.87
CA TYR A 173 27.88 -1.24 -10.26
C TYR A 173 28.73 -0.10 -10.81
N MET A 174 29.58 0.53 -9.98
CA MET A 174 30.42 1.66 -10.35
C MET A 174 29.62 2.87 -10.86
N VAL A 175 28.39 3.05 -10.36
CA VAL A 175 27.49 4.15 -10.73
C VAL A 175 27.29 5.09 -9.55
N ASN A 176 27.70 6.35 -9.70
CA ASN A 176 27.42 7.40 -8.72
C ASN A 176 26.04 7.99 -8.99
N ASP A 177 24.99 7.34 -8.46
CA ASP A 177 23.62 7.84 -8.48
C ASP A 177 23.31 8.50 -7.13
N ALA A 178 22.84 9.74 -7.16
CA ALA A 178 22.44 10.45 -5.94
C ALA A 178 21.14 9.90 -5.34
N TRP A 179 20.34 9.20 -6.16
CA TRP A 179 19.06 8.68 -5.73
C TRP A 179 18.67 7.42 -6.52
N PRO A 180 19.43 6.32 -6.35
CA PRO A 180 19.06 5.05 -6.94
C PRO A 180 17.76 4.56 -6.31
N VAL A 181 17.01 3.76 -7.07
CA VAL A 181 15.88 3.03 -6.50
C VAL A 181 16.15 1.54 -6.54
N ILE A 182 16.13 0.93 -5.37
CA ILE A 182 16.21 -0.52 -5.18
C ILE A 182 14.79 -1.06 -5.15
N ALA A 183 14.57 -2.17 -5.85
CA ALA A 183 13.29 -2.87 -5.88
C ALA A 183 13.54 -4.35 -6.16
N GLU A 184 12.57 -5.19 -5.83
CA GLU A 184 12.60 -6.58 -6.24
C GLU A 184 12.51 -6.74 -7.77
N ASP A 185 12.91 -7.91 -8.25
CA ASP A 185 12.81 -8.29 -9.66
C ASP A 185 11.36 -8.50 -10.10
N PHE A 186 10.52 -9.04 -9.19
CA PHE A 186 9.10 -9.21 -9.46
C PHE A 186 8.42 -7.86 -9.67
N SER A 187 7.57 -7.77 -10.67
CA SER A 187 6.69 -6.62 -10.84
C SER A 187 5.39 -7.07 -11.50
N GLN A 188 4.27 -6.58 -10.99
CA GLN A 188 2.97 -6.81 -11.58
C GLN A 188 2.19 -5.50 -11.65
N TRP A 189 1.57 -5.27 -12.79
CA TRP A 189 0.66 -4.15 -12.98
C TRP A 189 -0.57 -4.63 -13.73
N VAL A 190 -1.71 -4.61 -13.07
CA VAL A 190 -3.00 -4.96 -13.67
C VAL A 190 -3.79 -3.67 -13.84
N ILE A 191 -4.35 -3.45 -15.04
CA ILE A 191 -4.95 -2.17 -15.42
C ILE A 191 -6.31 -2.44 -16.04
N GLU A 192 -7.31 -1.68 -15.64
CA GLU A 192 -8.61 -1.71 -16.31
C GLU A 192 -8.54 -1.06 -17.69
N ASP A 193 -9.09 -1.72 -18.71
CA ASP A 193 -9.17 -1.19 -20.08
C ASP A 193 -10.26 -0.11 -20.22
N ASN A 194 -10.03 1.05 -19.61
CA ASN A 194 -10.99 2.14 -19.56
C ASN A 194 -10.29 3.50 -19.72
N PHE A 195 -9.95 3.84 -20.98
CA PHE A 195 -9.21 5.05 -21.33
C PHE A 195 -9.99 5.93 -22.31
N CYS A 196 -10.20 7.21 -21.97
CA CYS A 196 -10.94 8.16 -22.80
C CYS A 196 -10.10 8.80 -23.91
N ASN A 197 -8.77 8.67 -23.86
CA ASN A 197 -7.88 9.27 -24.85
C ASN A 197 -6.73 8.33 -25.29
N GLY A 198 -7.03 7.04 -25.32
CA GLY A 198 -6.10 5.96 -25.66
C GLY A 198 -5.03 5.71 -24.58
N MET A 199 -4.33 4.58 -24.74
CA MET A 199 -3.26 4.16 -23.84
C MET A 199 -2.02 3.71 -24.62
N PRO A 200 -0.83 3.68 -23.99
CA PRO A 200 0.30 2.93 -24.51
C PRO A 200 -0.04 1.44 -24.64
N ALA A 201 0.64 0.73 -25.55
CA ALA A 201 0.51 -0.72 -25.69
C ALA A 201 1.26 -1.46 -24.57
N TRP A 202 0.85 -1.24 -23.30
CA TRP A 202 1.50 -1.82 -22.13
C TRP A 202 1.46 -3.36 -22.14
N ASP A 203 0.45 -3.95 -22.78
CA ASP A 203 0.32 -5.39 -23.03
C ASP A 203 1.45 -5.96 -23.92
N LYS A 204 2.16 -5.10 -24.66
CA LYS A 204 3.18 -5.49 -25.67
C LYS A 204 4.59 -5.05 -25.33
N VAL A 205 4.78 -4.28 -24.26
CA VAL A 205 6.09 -3.72 -23.88
C VAL A 205 6.58 -4.39 -22.61
N TRP A 206 7.70 -5.10 -22.72
CA TRP A 206 8.43 -5.64 -21.58
C TRP A 206 9.13 -4.53 -20.80
N ASN A 207 9.17 -4.64 -19.47
CA ASN A 207 9.84 -3.71 -18.55
C ASN A 207 9.27 -2.29 -18.55
N VAL A 208 7.98 -2.14 -18.22
CA VAL A 208 7.48 -0.84 -17.79
C VAL A 208 7.91 -0.63 -16.34
N VAL A 209 9.15 -0.17 -16.15
CA VAL A 209 9.66 0.25 -14.85
C VAL A 209 8.92 1.53 -14.45
N HIS A 210 7.81 1.40 -13.72
CA HIS A 210 7.22 2.50 -12.97
C HIS A 210 7.99 2.67 -11.65
N LEU A 211 9.22 3.18 -11.72
CA LEU A 211 9.93 3.67 -10.54
C LEU A 211 9.62 5.15 -10.39
N LEU A 212 8.63 5.44 -9.55
CA LEU A 212 8.17 6.78 -9.23
C LEU A 212 8.56 7.12 -7.79
N CYS A 213 9.86 7.32 -7.55
CA CYS A 213 10.31 7.96 -6.32
C CYS A 213 10.20 9.47 -6.50
N VAL A 214 9.50 10.13 -5.58
CA VAL A 214 9.31 11.59 -5.54
C VAL A 214 9.82 12.11 -4.20
N ALA A 215 10.81 12.99 -4.23
CA ALA A 215 11.36 13.73 -3.11
C ALA A 215 11.53 15.18 -3.57
N PHE A 216 11.05 16.13 -2.77
CA PHE A 216 11.28 17.56 -3.00
C PHE A 216 12.43 18.02 -2.10
N SER A 217 13.41 18.71 -2.67
CA SER A 217 14.33 19.57 -1.91
C SER A 217 14.32 20.96 -2.56
N PRO A 218 14.15 22.05 -1.79
CA PRO A 218 14.09 23.40 -2.34
C PRO A 218 15.46 23.99 -2.72
N ALA A 219 16.55 23.22 -2.71
CA ALA A 219 17.88 23.75 -2.86
C ALA A 219 18.73 22.97 -3.87
N TYR A 220 18.58 23.21 -5.18
CA TYR A 220 19.70 23.14 -6.14
C TYR A 220 19.37 23.90 -7.44
N PRO A 221 20.30 24.72 -7.98
CA PRO A 221 20.10 25.39 -9.24
C PRO A 221 20.39 24.45 -10.43
N THR A 222 19.54 24.58 -11.45
CA THR A 222 19.61 24.08 -12.82
C THR A 222 20.97 23.52 -13.29
N ALA A 223 21.02 22.23 -13.65
CA ALA A 223 22.05 21.66 -14.52
C ALA A 223 21.45 21.24 -15.86
N SER A 224 22.14 21.61 -16.95
CA SER A 224 21.78 21.33 -18.35
C SER A 224 21.94 19.83 -18.69
N PRO A 225 21.08 19.24 -19.54
CA PRO A 225 21.18 17.82 -19.89
C PRO A 225 22.38 17.58 -20.83
N SER A 226 23.39 16.85 -20.36
CA SER A 226 24.40 16.26 -21.22
C SER A 226 24.05 14.79 -21.52
N LYS A 227 24.21 14.42 -22.80
CA LYS A 227 23.81 13.13 -23.39
C LYS A 227 24.58 11.96 -22.77
N LEU A 228 23.87 10.99 -22.21
CA LEU A 228 24.36 9.64 -21.95
C LEU A 228 23.65 8.67 -22.92
N THR A 229 24.42 8.06 -23.81
CA THR A 229 24.00 6.96 -24.69
C THR A 229 24.22 5.62 -23.97
N VAL A 230 23.20 4.75 -23.94
CA VAL A 230 23.28 3.39 -23.37
C VAL A 230 23.09 2.37 -24.51
N ASP A 231 24.07 1.47 -24.66
CA ASP A 231 24.18 0.46 -25.73
C ASP A 231 23.87 -0.97 -25.24
N TRP A 232 22.95 -1.13 -24.29
CA TRP A 232 22.69 -2.42 -23.64
C TRP A 232 21.20 -2.80 -23.71
N LEU A 233 20.76 -3.36 -24.84
CA LEU A 233 19.44 -4.04 -25.00
C LEU A 233 19.35 -4.77 -26.37
N ARG A 234 20.33 -5.62 -26.69
CA ARG A 234 20.28 -6.49 -27.88
C ARG A 234 20.80 -7.91 -27.62
N SER A 235 20.10 -8.63 -26.74
CA SER A 235 20.04 -10.11 -26.69
C SER A 235 19.15 -10.41 -25.49
N ASP A 236 17.97 -11.00 -25.60
CA ASP A 236 17.77 -12.37 -26.03
C ASP A 236 16.29 -12.61 -26.39
N ARG A 237 16.01 -13.48 -27.37
CA ARG A 237 14.66 -13.73 -27.92
C ARG A 237 14.14 -15.13 -27.57
N SER A 238 14.26 -15.53 -26.31
CA SER A 238 13.55 -16.69 -25.78
C SER A 238 13.19 -16.47 -24.33
N ILE A 239 12.03 -15.87 -24.08
CA ILE A 239 11.50 -15.78 -22.73
C ILE A 239 10.08 -16.33 -22.71
N ASP A 240 9.87 -17.18 -21.72
CA ASP A 240 8.63 -17.89 -21.38
C ASP A 240 7.47 -16.90 -21.20
N ARG A 241 6.23 -17.36 -21.43
CA ARG A 241 5.03 -16.52 -21.41
C ARG A 241 4.19 -16.80 -20.16
N SER A 242 4.83 -16.95 -18.99
CA SER A 242 4.11 -17.00 -17.73
C SER A 242 3.62 -15.60 -17.33
N ILE A 243 2.64 -15.52 -16.44
CA ILE A 243 2.06 -14.25 -15.94
C ILE A 243 3.09 -13.35 -15.22
N ASP A 244 4.28 -13.89 -14.95
CA ASP A 244 5.40 -13.21 -14.29
C ASP A 244 6.27 -12.41 -15.26
N GLN A 245 5.92 -12.40 -16.55
CA GLN A 245 6.83 -12.08 -17.64
C GLN A 245 6.16 -11.28 -18.77
N VAL A 246 5.17 -10.44 -18.47
CA VAL A 246 4.56 -9.55 -19.49
C VAL A 246 4.50 -8.13 -18.96
N GLY A 247 4.46 -7.15 -19.88
CA GLY A 247 4.07 -5.78 -19.54
C GLY A 247 2.69 -5.72 -18.90
N GLY A 248 2.20 -4.52 -18.57
CA GLY A 248 0.95 -4.34 -17.82
C GLY A 248 -0.21 -5.22 -18.33
N LEU A 249 -0.82 -6.00 -17.43
CA LEU A 249 -1.95 -6.88 -17.70
C LEU A 249 -3.23 -6.04 -17.81
N VAL A 250 -3.68 -5.82 -19.03
CA VAL A 250 -4.93 -5.09 -19.30
C VAL A 250 -6.13 -6.03 -19.16
N VAL A 251 -7.08 -5.69 -18.29
CA VAL A 251 -8.25 -6.50 -17.95
C VAL A 251 -9.53 -5.68 -17.98
N LYS A 252 -10.69 -6.36 -17.94
CA LYS A 252 -11.99 -5.70 -17.80
C LYS A 252 -12.34 -5.36 -16.35
N ASP A 253 -11.85 -6.14 -15.40
CA ASP A 253 -12.11 -5.98 -13.98
C ASP A 253 -10.85 -6.32 -13.18
N VAL A 254 -10.35 -5.34 -12.43
CA VAL A 254 -9.14 -5.43 -11.61
C VAL A 254 -9.46 -5.96 -10.21
N LYS A 255 -10.72 -5.89 -9.77
CA LYS A 255 -11.13 -6.17 -8.38
C LYS A 255 -10.63 -7.52 -7.85
N PRO A 256 -10.71 -8.64 -8.59
CA PRO A 256 -10.18 -9.91 -8.07
C PRO A 256 -8.67 -9.89 -7.78
N TYR A 257 -7.89 -9.17 -8.58
CA TYR A 257 -6.43 -9.06 -8.43
C TYR A 257 -6.06 -8.16 -7.25
N GLU A 258 -6.72 -7.00 -7.14
CA GLU A 258 -6.55 -6.08 -6.03
C GLU A 258 -6.89 -6.76 -4.70
N PHE A 259 -8.02 -7.46 -4.64
CA PHE A 259 -8.48 -8.17 -3.44
C PHE A 259 -7.53 -9.29 -3.02
N MET A 260 -7.02 -10.07 -3.99
CA MET A 260 -6.01 -11.09 -3.74
C MET A 260 -4.72 -10.49 -3.17
N LYS A 261 -4.22 -9.41 -3.78
CA LYS A 261 -3.01 -8.71 -3.33
C LYS A 261 -3.22 -8.06 -1.96
N LEU A 262 -4.37 -7.46 -1.70
CA LEU A 262 -4.71 -6.84 -0.42
C LEU A 262 -4.69 -7.88 0.72
N ARG A 263 -5.39 -9.01 0.55
CA ARG A 263 -5.49 -10.03 1.61
C ARG A 263 -4.17 -10.79 1.81
N LEU A 264 -3.53 -11.21 0.73
CA LEU A 264 -2.31 -12.03 0.83
C LEU A 264 -1.06 -11.18 1.04
N LEU A 265 -0.77 -10.22 0.16
CA LEU A 265 0.48 -9.45 0.26
C LEU A 265 0.41 -8.41 1.38
N ASN A 266 -0.56 -7.49 1.34
CA ASN A 266 -0.62 -6.41 2.34
C ASN A 266 -0.97 -6.97 3.74
N GLY A 267 -1.94 -7.89 3.81
CA GLY A 267 -2.31 -8.58 5.05
C GLY A 267 -1.17 -9.45 5.59
N GLY A 268 -0.49 -10.18 4.71
CA GLY A 268 0.68 -11.00 5.04
C GLY A 268 1.82 -10.18 5.64
N HIS A 269 2.21 -9.07 5.03
CA HIS A 269 3.24 -8.17 5.57
C HIS A 269 2.86 -7.60 6.95
N SER A 270 1.60 -7.22 7.14
CA SER A 270 1.14 -6.68 8.43
C SER A 270 1.23 -7.75 9.52
N CYS A 271 0.70 -8.95 9.27
CA CYS A 271 0.78 -10.07 10.20
C CYS A 271 2.21 -10.51 10.49
N LEU A 272 3.06 -10.58 9.45
CA LEU A 272 4.48 -10.93 9.55
C LEU A 272 5.23 -9.98 10.50
N SER A 273 4.96 -8.68 10.37
CA SER A 273 5.75 -7.64 11.02
C SER A 273 5.75 -7.77 12.55
N TYR A 274 4.57 -7.89 13.16
CA TYR A 274 4.42 -7.91 14.62
C TYR A 274 5.01 -9.16 15.24
N ILE A 275 4.70 -10.34 14.69
CA ILE A 275 5.21 -11.59 15.22
C ILE A 275 6.73 -11.67 15.10
N SER A 276 7.29 -11.24 13.96
CA SER A 276 8.73 -11.32 13.72
C SER A 276 9.52 -10.38 14.63
N VAL A 277 9.02 -9.17 14.90
CA VAL A 277 9.64 -8.27 15.89
C VAL A 277 9.62 -8.89 17.28
N LEU A 278 8.50 -9.51 17.68
CA LEU A 278 8.39 -10.22 18.96
C LEU A 278 9.22 -11.52 19.03
N CYS A 279 9.67 -12.04 17.89
CA CYS A 279 10.65 -13.11 17.80
C CYS A 279 12.10 -12.60 17.77
N GLY A 280 12.33 -11.28 17.77
CA GLY A 280 13.67 -10.67 17.81
C GLY A 280 14.27 -10.33 16.45
N TYR A 281 13.51 -10.44 15.36
CA TYR A 281 13.98 -10.04 14.03
C TYR A 281 13.82 -8.54 13.79
N SER A 282 14.71 -7.98 12.97
CA SER A 282 14.65 -6.57 12.54
C SER A 282 14.28 -6.40 11.06
N TYR A 283 14.67 -7.37 10.23
CA TYR A 283 14.46 -7.36 8.79
C TYR A 283 13.56 -8.49 8.34
N VAL A 284 12.79 -8.24 7.27
CA VAL A 284 11.80 -9.18 6.71
C VAL A 284 12.48 -10.45 6.21
N ASP A 285 13.57 -10.33 5.45
CA ASP A 285 14.27 -11.46 4.86
C ASP A 285 14.94 -12.35 5.91
N ASP A 286 15.54 -11.74 6.94
CA ASP A 286 16.11 -12.49 8.07
C ASP A 286 15.02 -13.27 8.83
N ALA A 287 13.85 -12.67 9.02
CA ALA A 287 12.70 -13.35 9.64
C ALA A 287 12.18 -14.49 8.75
N MET A 288 12.01 -14.24 7.46
CA MET A 288 11.51 -15.24 6.50
C MET A 288 12.48 -16.40 6.24
N ALA A 289 13.77 -16.25 6.58
CA ALA A 289 14.74 -17.34 6.60
C ALA A 289 14.48 -18.34 7.74
N ASP A 290 13.73 -17.94 8.78
CA ASP A 290 13.27 -18.84 9.85
C ASP A 290 12.09 -19.70 9.35
N PRO A 291 12.21 -21.04 9.34
CA PRO A 291 11.13 -21.93 8.93
C PRO A 291 9.83 -21.73 9.71
N GLN A 292 9.89 -21.34 10.99
CA GLN A 292 8.68 -21.09 11.79
C GLN A 292 7.92 -19.86 11.27
N ILE A 293 8.64 -18.80 10.90
CA ILE A 293 8.04 -17.56 10.36
C ILE A 293 7.54 -17.78 8.93
N SER A 294 8.33 -18.41 8.06
CA SER A 294 7.86 -18.74 6.70
C SER A 294 6.66 -19.70 6.72
N GLY A 295 6.62 -20.62 7.70
CA GLY A 295 5.53 -21.55 7.93
C GLY A 295 4.27 -20.83 8.41
N PHE A 296 4.42 -19.87 9.31
CA PHE A 296 3.34 -18.99 9.75
C PHE A 296 2.68 -18.25 8.58
N ILE A 297 3.48 -17.64 7.71
CA ILE A 297 2.95 -16.92 6.53
C ILE A 297 2.28 -17.87 5.55
N SER A 298 2.86 -19.05 5.33
CA SER A 298 2.25 -20.08 4.49
C SER A 298 0.89 -20.54 5.04
N ALA A 299 0.78 -20.74 6.35
CA ALA A 299 -0.45 -21.13 7.01
C ALA A 299 -1.49 -20.00 7.02
N LEU A 300 -1.06 -18.76 7.23
CA LEU A 300 -1.92 -17.58 7.13
C LEU A 300 -2.54 -17.48 5.73
N PHE A 301 -1.75 -17.69 4.68
CA PHE A 301 -2.24 -17.69 3.30
C PHE A 301 -3.24 -18.82 3.02
N GLN A 302 -3.00 -20.01 3.58
CA GLN A 302 -3.94 -21.13 3.48
C GLN A 302 -5.25 -20.84 4.22
N GLU A 303 -5.19 -20.22 5.40
CA GLU A 303 -6.37 -19.83 6.19
C GLU A 303 -7.19 -18.75 5.46
N ILE A 304 -6.54 -17.78 4.81
CA ILE A 304 -7.20 -16.71 4.05
C ILE A 304 -7.76 -17.20 2.69
N ALA A 305 -7.15 -18.23 2.07
CA ALA A 305 -7.46 -18.68 0.71
C ALA A 305 -8.95 -18.89 0.40
N PRO A 306 -9.79 -19.48 1.28
CA PRO A 306 -11.22 -19.71 1.04
C PRO A 306 -12.06 -18.44 0.89
N THR A 307 -11.47 -17.28 1.15
CA THR A 307 -12.13 -15.98 1.08
C THR A 307 -11.77 -15.23 -0.22
N LEU A 308 -10.83 -15.73 -1.03
CA LEU A 308 -10.39 -15.07 -2.26
C LEU A 308 -11.42 -15.22 -3.39
N LEU A 309 -11.56 -14.16 -4.18
CA LEU A 309 -12.30 -14.20 -5.44
C LEU A 309 -11.52 -15.02 -6.49
N PRO A 310 -12.20 -15.72 -7.43
CA PRO A 310 -11.52 -16.31 -8.57
C PRO A 310 -10.79 -15.25 -9.39
N VAL A 311 -9.48 -15.41 -9.57
CA VAL A 311 -8.63 -14.47 -10.30
C VAL A 311 -8.30 -15.04 -11.68
N PRO A 312 -8.78 -14.44 -12.79
CA PRO A 312 -8.53 -14.96 -14.13
C PRO A 312 -7.03 -15.14 -14.42
N GLY A 313 -6.63 -16.33 -14.87
CA GLY A 313 -5.24 -16.59 -15.26
C GLY A 313 -4.24 -16.72 -14.11
N VAL A 314 -4.67 -16.63 -12.85
CA VAL A 314 -3.79 -16.79 -11.68
C VAL A 314 -4.12 -18.07 -10.93
N ASP A 315 -3.12 -18.92 -10.74
CA ASP A 315 -3.19 -20.02 -9.76
C ASP A 315 -2.83 -19.47 -8.38
N THR A 316 -3.81 -19.42 -7.48
CA THR A 316 -3.65 -18.78 -6.16
C THR A 316 -2.64 -19.50 -5.28
N LYS A 317 -2.51 -20.83 -5.39
CA LYS A 317 -1.50 -21.60 -4.63
C LYS A 317 -0.08 -21.26 -5.08
N THR A 318 0.16 -21.20 -6.38
CA THR A 318 1.45 -20.77 -6.94
C THR A 318 1.76 -19.33 -6.55
N TYR A 319 0.76 -18.44 -6.57
CA TYR A 319 0.92 -17.05 -6.14
C TYR A 319 1.32 -16.96 -4.65
N GLN A 320 0.68 -17.72 -3.77
CA GLN A 320 1.03 -17.78 -2.35
C GLN A 320 2.47 -18.26 -2.13
N ALA A 321 2.90 -19.32 -2.81
CA ALA A 321 4.26 -19.82 -2.72
C ALA A 321 5.30 -18.77 -3.17
N LYS A 322 5.01 -18.07 -4.27
CA LYS A 322 5.85 -16.96 -4.75
C LYS A 322 5.89 -15.78 -3.77
N LEU A 323 4.80 -15.47 -3.09
CA LEU A 323 4.82 -14.41 -2.07
C LEU A 323 5.75 -14.76 -0.91
N VAL A 324 5.73 -16.02 -0.45
CA VAL A 324 6.65 -16.49 0.60
C VAL A 324 8.10 -16.34 0.14
N GLU A 325 8.41 -16.73 -1.10
CA GLU A 325 9.74 -16.53 -1.70
C GLU A 325 10.12 -15.04 -1.78
N ARG A 326 9.22 -14.20 -2.26
CA ARG A 326 9.44 -12.75 -2.41
C ARG A 326 9.71 -12.07 -1.07
N PHE A 327 8.98 -12.43 -0.02
CA PHE A 327 9.23 -11.89 1.32
C PHE A 327 10.61 -12.30 1.84
N GLY A 328 11.10 -13.48 1.47
CA GLY A 328 12.44 -13.95 1.83
C GLY A 328 13.60 -13.39 0.99
N ASN A 329 13.36 -12.40 0.12
CA ASN A 329 14.41 -11.88 -0.75
C ASN A 329 15.48 -11.10 0.04
N PRO A 330 16.74 -11.61 0.13
CA PRO A 330 17.77 -11.04 0.99
C PRO A 330 18.34 -9.70 0.50
N TYR A 331 17.99 -9.28 -0.72
CA TYR A 331 18.49 -8.04 -1.32
C TYR A 331 17.60 -6.82 -1.03
N ILE A 332 16.38 -7.02 -0.52
CA ILE A 332 15.46 -5.92 -0.23
C ILE A 332 15.77 -5.27 1.12
N LYS A 333 16.16 -6.08 2.13
CA LYS A 333 16.50 -5.62 3.49
C LYS A 333 15.46 -4.67 4.09
N ASP A 334 14.18 -5.02 3.93
CA ASP A 334 13.07 -4.22 4.44
C ASP A 334 12.94 -4.33 5.96
N LYS A 335 12.71 -3.21 6.65
CA LYS A 335 12.61 -3.17 8.12
C LYS A 335 11.21 -3.59 8.56
N LEU A 336 11.11 -4.55 9.48
CA LEU A 336 9.82 -5.00 10.03
C LEU A 336 9.06 -3.87 10.71
N THR A 337 9.75 -2.95 11.39
CA THR A 337 9.11 -1.79 12.03
C THR A 337 8.48 -0.82 11.04
N ARG A 338 8.99 -0.75 9.80
CA ARG A 338 8.38 0.02 8.71
C ARG A 338 7.08 -0.64 8.22
N LEU A 339 7.07 -1.97 8.12
CA LEU A 339 5.87 -2.72 7.76
C LEU A 339 4.77 -2.59 8.83
N ALA A 340 5.19 -2.58 10.10
CA ALA A 340 4.34 -2.50 11.29
C ALA A 340 3.64 -1.13 11.47
N GLU A 341 4.05 -0.08 10.76
CA GLU A 341 3.44 1.26 10.85
C GLU A 341 1.97 1.24 10.40
N ASP A 342 1.14 2.11 10.98
CA ASP A 342 -0.27 2.30 10.60
C ASP A 342 -1.13 1.01 10.66
N GLY A 343 -0.84 0.13 11.63
CA GLY A 343 -1.58 -1.11 11.87
C GLY A 343 -3.08 -0.92 12.03
N SER A 344 -3.50 0.14 12.72
CA SER A 344 -4.91 0.50 12.93
C SER A 344 -5.70 0.73 11.65
N LYS A 345 -5.01 1.05 10.55
CA LYS A 345 -5.60 1.17 9.22
C LYS A 345 -5.44 -0.12 8.43
N LYS A 346 -4.25 -0.73 8.45
CA LYS A 346 -3.90 -1.87 7.59
C LYS A 346 -4.60 -3.17 8.01
N MET A 347 -4.63 -3.46 9.30
CA MET A 347 -5.19 -4.71 9.85
C MET A 347 -6.69 -4.87 9.53
N PRO A 348 -7.58 -3.90 9.82
CA PRO A 348 -8.99 -4.06 9.49
C PRO A 348 -9.23 -4.12 7.99
N ASN A 349 -8.54 -3.30 7.19
CA ASN A 349 -8.71 -3.27 5.73
C ASN A 349 -8.26 -4.57 5.04
N THR A 350 -7.40 -5.37 5.67
CA THR A 350 -6.89 -6.61 5.09
C THR A 350 -7.56 -7.87 5.65
N LEU A 351 -7.98 -7.85 6.91
CA LEU A 351 -8.41 -9.07 7.63
C LEU A 351 -9.88 -9.09 8.03
N LYS A 352 -10.52 -7.93 8.26
CA LYS A 352 -11.86 -7.86 8.88
C LYS A 352 -12.89 -8.74 8.16
N GLU A 353 -13.07 -8.49 6.87
CA GLU A 353 -14.02 -9.24 6.05
C GLU A 353 -13.62 -10.71 5.90
N ALA A 354 -12.32 -11.00 5.85
CA ALA A 354 -11.84 -12.38 5.77
C ALA A 354 -12.21 -13.18 7.03
N VAL A 355 -12.06 -12.58 8.22
CA VAL A 355 -12.43 -13.20 9.49
C VAL A 355 -13.93 -13.47 9.56
N ILE A 356 -14.77 -12.50 9.16
CA ILE A 356 -16.23 -12.68 9.08
C ILE A 356 -16.56 -13.86 8.17
N GLU A 357 -16.07 -13.86 6.93
CA GLU A 357 -16.35 -14.92 5.95
C GLU A 357 -15.89 -16.30 6.42
N LEU A 358 -14.73 -16.40 7.09
CA LEU A 358 -14.22 -17.66 7.61
C LEU A 358 -15.11 -18.20 8.73
N ARG A 359 -15.51 -17.33 9.67
CA ARG A 359 -16.39 -17.70 10.79
C ARG A 359 -17.78 -18.08 10.34
N GLU A 360 -18.37 -17.35 9.39
CA GLU A 360 -19.66 -17.70 8.79
C GLU A 360 -19.61 -19.07 8.08
N LYS A 361 -18.44 -19.45 7.54
CA LYS A 361 -18.21 -20.78 6.95
C LYS A 361 -17.85 -21.87 7.97
N GLY A 362 -17.74 -21.53 9.26
CA GLY A 362 -17.30 -22.45 10.31
C GLY A 362 -15.84 -22.88 10.18
N LEU A 363 -15.01 -22.09 9.49
CA LEU A 363 -13.59 -22.34 9.31
C LEU A 363 -12.77 -21.72 10.46
N SER A 364 -11.56 -22.24 10.67
CA SER A 364 -10.64 -21.73 11.68
C SER A 364 -10.12 -20.33 11.30
N THR A 365 -9.84 -19.53 12.33
CA THR A 365 -9.18 -18.21 12.21
C THR A 365 -7.97 -18.11 13.14
N LYS A 366 -7.41 -19.25 13.52
CA LYS A 366 -6.42 -19.34 14.60
C LYS A 366 -5.10 -18.66 14.23
N VAL A 367 -4.70 -18.70 12.96
CA VAL A 367 -3.48 -18.05 12.49
C VAL A 367 -3.67 -16.53 12.45
N ILE A 368 -4.82 -16.06 11.98
CA ILE A 368 -5.22 -14.64 12.04
C ILE A 368 -5.34 -14.17 13.50
N ALA A 369 -5.88 -14.98 14.40
CA ALA A 369 -5.97 -14.66 15.83
C ALA A 369 -4.58 -14.53 16.48
N MET A 370 -3.64 -15.41 16.12
CA MET A 370 -2.24 -15.30 16.52
C MET A 370 -1.61 -13.98 16.03
N ALA A 371 -1.87 -13.58 14.78
CA ALA A 371 -1.39 -12.30 14.24
C ALA A 371 -1.94 -11.10 15.05
N ASN A 372 -3.23 -11.11 15.39
CA ASN A 372 -3.85 -10.05 16.20
C ASN A 372 -3.32 -10.03 17.64
N ALA A 373 -3.13 -11.19 18.26
CA ALA A 373 -2.51 -11.29 19.58
C ALA A 373 -1.07 -10.76 19.58
N ALA A 374 -0.28 -11.07 18.55
CA ALA A 374 1.06 -10.53 18.36
C ALA A 374 1.03 -9.00 18.17
N TRP A 375 0.06 -8.46 17.43
CA TRP A 375 -0.10 -7.03 17.27
C TRP A 375 -0.43 -6.31 18.59
N ILE A 376 -1.38 -6.85 19.37
CA ILE A 376 -1.70 -6.33 20.71
C ILE A 376 -0.45 -6.34 21.59
N ARG A 377 0.28 -7.45 21.62
CA ARG A 377 1.52 -7.54 22.41
C ARG A 377 2.61 -6.58 21.92
N TYR A 378 2.73 -6.38 20.62
CA TYR A 378 3.66 -5.42 20.02
C TYR A 378 3.33 -3.98 20.46
N MET A 379 2.05 -3.62 20.51
CA MET A 379 1.60 -2.28 20.89
C MET A 379 1.87 -1.93 22.36
N THR A 380 2.19 -2.88 23.24
CA THR A 380 2.67 -2.54 24.59
C THR A 380 4.04 -1.85 24.56
N GLY A 381 4.74 -1.85 23.42
CA GLY A 381 6.07 -1.28 23.28
C GLY A 381 7.16 -2.06 24.00
N LYS A 382 6.85 -3.23 24.58
CA LYS A 382 7.83 -4.07 25.29
C LYS A 382 8.46 -5.03 24.29
N GLY A 383 9.78 -5.08 24.26
CA GLY A 383 10.54 -5.93 23.35
C GLY A 383 10.39 -7.43 23.62
N PRO A 384 11.06 -8.26 22.80
CA PRO A 384 11.07 -9.71 22.90
C PRO A 384 11.83 -10.21 24.13
N ILE A 385 12.88 -9.48 24.54
CA ILE A 385 13.66 -9.75 25.74
C ILE A 385 13.14 -8.89 26.88
N TRP A 386 13.11 -9.45 28.09
CA TRP A 386 12.66 -8.71 29.27
C TRP A 386 13.50 -7.45 29.50
N GLY A 387 12.83 -6.29 29.53
CA GLY A 387 13.47 -4.98 29.69
C GLY A 387 13.77 -4.26 28.37
N ASP A 388 13.68 -4.94 27.22
CA ASP A 388 13.78 -4.29 25.92
C ASP A 388 12.53 -3.47 25.61
N VAL A 389 12.69 -2.45 24.77
CA VAL A 389 11.61 -1.55 24.34
C VAL A 389 11.61 -1.43 22.83
N ILE A 390 10.44 -1.58 22.23
CA ILE A 390 10.18 -1.30 20.82
C ILE A 390 10.05 0.21 20.68
N GLN A 391 11.06 0.83 20.08
CA GLN A 391 11.11 2.29 19.92
C GLN A 391 10.33 2.73 18.67
N GLY A 392 9.67 3.88 18.78
CA GLY A 392 9.12 4.58 17.62
C GLY A 392 7.93 3.88 16.95
N ILE A 393 7.02 3.29 17.73
CA ILE A 393 5.73 2.80 17.21
C ILE A 393 5.01 3.96 16.50
N LYS A 394 4.78 3.82 15.19
CA LYS A 394 4.06 4.81 14.39
C LYS A 394 2.69 4.26 14.01
N ASP A 395 1.68 4.84 14.61
CA ASP A 395 0.28 4.57 14.28
C ASP A 395 -0.55 5.82 14.59
N PRO A 396 -1.55 6.19 13.76
CA PRO A 396 -2.40 7.34 14.03
C PRO A 396 -3.19 7.21 15.35
N LEU A 397 -3.45 5.99 15.81
CA LEU A 397 -4.11 5.68 17.09
C LEU A 397 -3.14 5.14 18.13
N ALA A 398 -1.83 5.38 18.00
CA ALA A 398 -0.81 4.80 18.87
C ALA A 398 -1.14 5.00 20.36
N ALA A 399 -1.39 6.22 20.82
CA ALA A 399 -1.64 6.49 22.24
C ALA A 399 -2.78 5.64 22.81
N GLU A 400 -3.93 5.61 22.13
CA GLU A 400 -5.11 4.85 22.56
C GLU A 400 -4.85 3.34 22.50
N LEU A 401 -4.22 2.86 21.43
CA LEU A 401 -3.93 1.43 21.26
C LEU A 401 -2.86 0.92 22.24
N GLN A 402 -1.90 1.75 22.64
CA GLN A 402 -0.91 1.38 23.65
C GLN A 402 -1.57 1.22 25.03
N ASP A 403 -2.46 2.15 25.42
CA ASP A 403 -3.22 2.05 26.67
C ASP A 403 -4.11 0.81 26.69
N LEU A 404 -4.82 0.54 25.60
CA LEU A 404 -5.68 -0.64 25.46
C LEU A 404 -4.86 -1.95 25.41
N ALA A 405 -3.67 -1.93 24.82
CA ALA A 405 -2.78 -3.09 24.81
C ALA A 405 -2.28 -3.43 26.22
N GLU A 406 -1.88 -2.44 27.02
CA GLU A 406 -1.52 -2.64 28.44
C GLU A 406 -2.72 -3.12 29.27
N GLU A 407 -3.92 -2.58 29.04
CA GLU A 407 -5.14 -3.07 29.69
C GLU A 407 -5.40 -4.55 29.33
N ALA A 408 -5.23 -4.91 28.06
CA ALA A 408 -5.49 -6.25 27.55
C ALA A 408 -4.59 -7.32 28.17
N ILE A 409 -3.35 -6.98 28.56
CA ILE A 409 -2.39 -7.92 29.15
C ILE A 409 -2.27 -7.80 30.69
N ASN A 410 -2.99 -6.88 31.31
CA ASN A 410 -2.82 -6.57 32.73
C ASN A 410 -3.11 -7.79 33.63
N GLY A 411 -2.09 -8.20 34.39
CA GLY A 411 -2.16 -9.32 35.34
C GLY A 411 -2.16 -10.71 34.71
N VAL A 412 -2.03 -10.83 33.39
CA VAL A 412 -2.02 -12.13 32.68
C VAL A 412 -0.84 -13.01 33.09
N ASP A 413 0.30 -12.40 33.35
CA ASP A 413 1.51 -13.02 33.93
C ASP A 413 1.30 -13.54 35.36
N THR A 414 0.29 -13.02 36.05
CA THR A 414 -0.14 -13.46 37.40
C THR A 414 -1.41 -14.30 37.40
N GLY A 415 -1.87 -14.73 36.22
CA GLY A 415 -3.00 -15.66 36.06
C GLY A 415 -4.36 -15.01 35.78
N ALA A 416 -4.43 -13.69 35.50
CA ALA A 416 -5.65 -13.09 34.98
C ALA A 416 -5.91 -13.51 33.52
N GLU A 417 -7.17 -13.42 33.08
CA GLU A 417 -7.50 -13.60 31.67
C GLU A 417 -7.23 -12.31 30.88
N PRO A 418 -6.72 -12.41 29.62
CA PRO A 418 -6.55 -11.24 28.76
C PRO A 418 -7.88 -10.59 28.38
N LYS A 419 -7.84 -9.27 28.15
CA LYS A 419 -9.02 -8.44 27.83
C LYS A 419 -8.87 -7.64 26.53
N PRO A 420 -8.72 -8.30 25.37
CA PRO A 420 -8.48 -7.65 24.09
C PRO A 420 -9.72 -6.97 23.46
N GLU A 421 -10.91 -7.11 24.03
CA GLU A 421 -12.19 -6.69 23.43
C GLU A 421 -12.20 -5.23 23.00
N LYS A 422 -11.83 -4.30 23.89
CA LYS A 422 -11.83 -2.86 23.58
C LYS A 422 -10.82 -2.51 22.47
N TYR A 423 -9.69 -3.19 22.46
CA TYR A 423 -8.67 -3.00 21.43
C TYR A 423 -9.21 -3.42 20.05
N ILE A 424 -9.84 -4.61 19.99
CA ILE A 424 -10.44 -5.13 18.76
C ILE A 424 -11.65 -4.29 18.34
N GLU A 425 -12.50 -3.86 19.27
CA GLU A 425 -13.65 -2.99 19.00
C GLU A 425 -13.22 -1.67 18.36
N LEU A 426 -12.19 -1.01 18.90
CA LEU A 426 -11.70 0.27 18.38
C LEU A 426 -11.25 0.19 16.92
N VAL A 427 -10.60 -0.92 16.53
CA VAL A 427 -9.97 -1.05 15.21
C VAL A 427 -10.90 -1.74 14.22
N PHE A 428 -11.52 -2.84 14.62
CA PHE A 428 -12.28 -3.71 13.75
C PHE A 428 -13.79 -3.50 13.88
N GLY A 429 -14.27 -2.88 14.96
CA GLY A 429 -15.68 -2.69 15.24
C GLY A 429 -16.30 -3.81 16.09
N GLN A 430 -17.43 -3.48 16.71
CA GLN A 430 -18.16 -4.36 17.63
C GLN A 430 -18.56 -5.71 16.99
N GLU A 431 -18.86 -5.73 15.69
CA GLU A 431 -19.20 -6.95 14.98
C GLU A 431 -18.13 -8.05 15.08
N ILE A 432 -16.84 -7.69 15.14
CA ILE A 432 -15.75 -8.67 15.24
C ILE A 432 -15.63 -9.21 16.66
N VAL A 433 -15.91 -8.38 17.67
CA VAL A 433 -15.95 -8.81 19.07
C VAL A 433 -17.07 -9.82 19.32
N GLU A 434 -18.18 -9.67 18.61
CA GLU A 434 -19.35 -10.56 18.70
C GLU A 434 -19.25 -11.82 17.84
N LEU A 435 -18.20 -11.98 17.01
CA LEU A 435 -17.98 -13.20 16.24
C LEU A 435 -17.61 -14.37 17.16
N GLU A 436 -18.47 -15.38 17.16
CA GLU A 436 -18.29 -16.59 17.96
C GLU A 436 -16.92 -17.25 17.72
N GLY A 437 -16.17 -17.43 18.81
CA GLY A 437 -14.89 -18.15 18.85
C GLY A 437 -13.65 -17.31 18.51
N PHE A 438 -13.79 -16.16 17.83
CA PHE A 438 -12.61 -15.38 17.41
C PHE A 438 -11.91 -14.71 18.59
N MET A 439 -12.68 -14.12 19.50
CA MET A 439 -12.13 -13.48 20.69
C MET A 439 -11.45 -14.48 21.62
N GLU A 440 -11.99 -15.70 21.73
CA GLU A 440 -11.39 -16.80 22.48
C GLU A 440 -10.03 -17.21 21.90
N GLU A 441 -9.93 -17.35 20.58
CA GLU A 441 -8.65 -17.66 19.92
C GLU A 441 -7.60 -16.56 20.14
N ILE A 442 -8.00 -15.28 20.10
CA ILE A 442 -7.09 -14.16 20.39
C ILE A 442 -6.64 -14.21 21.85
N LYS A 443 -7.55 -14.44 22.80
CA LYS A 443 -7.24 -14.54 24.23
C LYS A 443 -6.25 -15.68 24.50
N ASP A 444 -6.48 -16.85 23.91
CA ASP A 444 -5.59 -18.00 24.08
C ASP A 444 -4.18 -17.71 23.56
N CYS A 445 -4.08 -17.12 22.37
CA CYS A 445 -2.79 -16.72 21.80
C CYS A 445 -2.11 -15.63 22.65
N LEU A 446 -2.84 -14.58 23.03
CA LEU A 446 -2.29 -13.47 23.80
C LEU A 446 -1.82 -13.92 25.20
N LYS A 447 -2.59 -14.80 25.86
CA LYS A 447 -2.22 -15.42 27.13
C LYS A 447 -0.95 -16.24 26.98
N SER A 448 -0.82 -17.02 25.92
CA SER A 448 0.39 -17.80 25.65
C SER A 448 1.59 -16.88 25.40
N ILE A 449 1.42 -15.83 24.58
CA ILE A 449 2.50 -14.87 24.27
C ILE A 449 3.01 -14.18 25.55
N VAL A 450 2.11 -13.74 26.43
CA VAL A 450 2.51 -13.07 27.68
C VAL A 450 3.26 -14.03 28.62
N ASN A 451 2.81 -15.29 28.73
CA ASN A 451 3.37 -16.24 29.69
C ASN A 451 4.60 -16.99 29.19
N LYS A 452 4.69 -17.26 27.88
CA LYS A 452 5.71 -18.13 27.28
C LYS A 452 6.58 -17.43 26.24
N GLY A 453 6.18 -16.25 25.77
CA GLY A 453 6.83 -15.53 24.68
C GLY A 453 6.35 -15.95 23.29
N ALA A 454 6.49 -15.03 22.34
CA ALA A 454 6.01 -15.20 20.97
C ALA A 454 6.59 -16.42 20.23
N PRO A 455 7.89 -16.77 20.33
CA PRO A 455 8.43 -17.95 19.64
C PRO A 455 7.76 -19.26 20.06
N VAL A 456 7.57 -19.46 21.37
CA VAL A 456 6.94 -20.68 21.91
C VAL A 456 5.48 -20.75 21.51
N THR A 457 4.75 -19.63 21.61
CA THR A 457 3.35 -19.60 21.17
C THR A 457 3.21 -19.89 19.69
N LEU A 458 4.12 -19.37 18.87
CA LEU A 458 4.10 -19.60 17.42
C LEU A 458 4.25 -21.10 17.12
N GLU A 459 5.23 -21.77 17.74
CA GLU A 459 5.41 -23.21 17.60
C GLU A 459 4.16 -24.00 18.00
N GLU A 460 3.54 -23.68 19.14
CA GLU A 460 2.32 -24.33 19.63
C GLU A 460 1.13 -24.14 18.67
N VAL A 461 0.94 -22.92 18.15
CA VAL A 461 -0.12 -22.62 17.17
C VAL A 461 0.13 -23.41 15.89
N MET A 462 1.35 -23.37 15.35
CA MET A 462 1.70 -24.06 14.10
C MET A 462 1.57 -25.58 14.21
N ALA A 463 1.94 -26.17 15.34
CA ALA A 463 1.72 -27.58 15.61
C ALA A 463 0.23 -27.94 15.61
N SER A 464 -0.62 -27.09 16.20
CA SER A 464 -2.06 -27.31 16.24
C SER A 464 -2.74 -27.19 14.87
N VAL A 465 -2.29 -26.26 14.02
CA VAL A 465 -2.82 -26.06 12.67
C VAL A 465 -2.44 -27.23 11.76
N THR A 466 -1.25 -27.81 11.96
CA THR A 466 -0.81 -28.99 11.17
C THR A 466 -1.55 -30.27 11.55
N ALA A 467 -2.08 -30.34 12.77
CA ALA A 467 -2.77 -31.53 13.30
C ALA A 467 -4.28 -31.57 13.02
N ALA A 468 -4.87 -30.42 12.66
CA ALA A 468 -6.27 -30.26 12.29
C ALA A 468 -6.49 -30.51 10.79
#